data_AF-A0A1H8WTX3-F1
#
_entry.id   AF-A0A1H8WTX3-F1
#
_cell.length_a   1.000
_cell.length_b   1.000
_cell.length_c   1.000
_cell.angle_alpha   90.00
_cell.angle_beta   90.00
_cell.angle_gamma   90.00
#
_symmetry.space_group_name_H-M   'P 1'
#
loop_
_entity.id
_entity.type
_entity.pdbx_description
1 polymer ?
#
loop_
_entity_poly.entity_id
_entity_poly.type
_entity_poly.pdbx_seq_one_letter_code
_entity_poly.pdbx_strand_id
1 'polypeptide(L)' 'MKDHHYKTTITWTGNTGTGTKDYRSYERAHTISIDGKQDISGSSDPSFRGINPVIVPKTCCLHR' A
#
# COMPACT_ATOMS: atom_id res chain seq x y z
N MET A 1 10.11 -30.21 7.54
CA MET A 1 9.58 -29.08 6.74
C MET A 1 9.97 -27.81 7.48
N LYS A 2 10.44 -26.76 6.80
CA LYS A 2 10.81 -25.49 7.46
C LYS A 2 9.67 -24.50 7.24
N ASP A 3 9.16 -23.93 8.32
CA ASP A 3 8.14 -22.89 8.27
C ASP A 3 8.80 -21.52 8.25
N HIS A 4 8.32 -20.65 7.36
CA HIS A 4 8.79 -19.28 7.23
C HIS A 4 7.64 -18.33 7.53
N HIS A 5 7.80 -17.53 8.58
CA HIS A 5 6.78 -16.58 9.03
C HIS A 5 7.17 -15.17 8.59
N TYR A 6 6.26 -14.48 7.92
CA TYR A 6 6.43 -13.09 7.51
C TYR A 6 5.35 -12.25 8.16
N LYS A 7 5.75 -11.13 8.79
CA LYS A 7 4.83 -10.17 9.40
C LYS A 7 4.90 -8.85 8.66
N THR A 8 3.75 -8.33 8.26
CA THR A 8 3.63 -7.02 7.62
C THR A 8 2.39 -6.32 8.18
N THR A 9 2.41 -5.00 8.18
CA THR A 9 1.30 -4.14 8.61
C THR A 9 0.82 -3.36 7.40
N ILE A 10 -0.50 -3.33 7.16
CA ILE A 10 -1.09 -2.57 6.07
C ILE A 10 -2.00 -1.50 6.66
N THR A 11 -1.70 -0.24 6.36
CA THR A 11 -2.48 0.92 6.79
C THR A 11 -3.18 1.55 5.59
N TRP A 12 -4.50 1.63 5.62
CA TRP A 12 -5.27 2.32 4.59
C TRP A 12 -5.21 3.84 4.81
N THR A 13 -4.71 4.57 3.82
CA THR A 13 -4.51 6.03 3.88
C THR A 13 -5.50 6.80 3.01
N GLY A 14 -6.34 6.11 2.23
CA GLY A 14 -7.25 6.73 1.29
C GLY A 14 -8.55 7.32 1.87
N ASN A 15 -8.64 7.50 3.18
CA ASN A 15 -9.74 8.24 3.78
C ASN A 15 -9.46 9.75 3.68
N THR A 16 -9.99 10.40 2.64
CA THR A 16 -9.81 11.84 2.37
C THR A 16 -10.75 12.75 3.19
N GLY A 17 -11.45 12.21 4.19
CA GLY A 17 -12.27 12.99 5.14
C GLY A 17 -13.77 13.04 4.84
N THR A 18 -14.22 12.57 3.67
CA THR A 18 -15.66 12.42 3.35
C THR A 18 -16.23 11.05 3.76
N GLY A 19 -15.37 10.14 4.21
CA GLY A 19 -15.73 8.77 4.60
C GLY A 19 -16.08 7.87 3.41
N THR A 20 -16.80 6.79 3.68
CA THR A 20 -17.27 5.81 2.69
C THR A 20 -18.65 6.16 2.12
N LYS A 21 -19.08 7.41 2.25
CA LYS A 21 -20.43 7.87 1.83
C LYS A 21 -20.69 7.62 0.35
N ASP A 22 -19.68 7.78 -0.49
CA ASP A 22 -19.77 7.46 -1.90
C ASP A 22 -18.60 6.56 -2.32
N TYR A 23 -18.87 5.61 -3.21
CA TYR A 23 -17.83 4.74 -3.78
C TYR A 23 -16.72 5.51 -4.53
N ARG A 24 -16.98 6.77 -4.89
CA ARG A 24 -15.99 7.66 -5.54
C ARG A 24 -15.27 8.59 -4.55
N SER A 25 -15.70 8.67 -3.29
CA SER A 25 -15.22 9.69 -2.36
C SER A 25 -13.95 9.29 -1.62
N TYR A 26 -13.59 8.01 -1.64
CA TYR A 26 -12.40 7.49 -0.96
C TYR A 26 -11.37 6.93 -1.96
N GLU A 27 -10.11 7.10 -1.61
CA GLU A 27 -8.99 6.59 -2.39
C GLU A 27 -8.63 5.16 -1.94
N ARG A 28 -7.95 4.43 -2.81
CA ARG A 28 -7.43 3.09 -2.51
C ARG A 28 -5.94 3.11 -2.16
N ALA A 29 -5.45 4.28 -1.76
CA ALA A 29 -4.10 4.45 -1.26
C ALA A 29 -3.93 3.71 0.07
N HIS A 30 -2.81 3.01 0.19
CA HIS A 30 -2.43 2.29 1.40
C HIS A 30 -0.91 2.25 1.52
N THR A 31 -0.43 2.04 2.74
CA THR A 31 0.98 1.90 3.06
C THR A 31 1.21 0.53 3.67
N ILE A 32 2.21 -0.20 3.17
CA ILE A 32 2.66 -1.48 3.72
C ILE A 32 3.95 -1.22 4.49
N SER A 33 3.95 -1.53 5.77
CA SER A 33 5.10 -1.42 6.66
C SER A 33 5.58 -2.80 7.09
N ILE A 34 6.89 -3.01 7.03
CA ILE A 34 7.55 -4.23 7.47
C ILE A 34 8.65 -3.81 8.43
N ASP A 35 8.72 -4.45 9.60
CA ASP A 35 9.70 -4.10 10.60
C ASP A 35 11.13 -4.27 10.03
N GLY A 36 11.95 -3.23 10.18
CA GLY A 36 13.30 -3.17 9.60
C GLY A 36 13.38 -2.91 8.08
N LYS A 37 12.28 -2.58 7.39
CA LYS A 37 12.30 -2.18 5.97
C LYS A 37 11.63 -0.82 5.76
N GLN A 38 11.91 -0.21 4.61
CA GLN A 38 11.19 1.00 4.20
C GLN A 38 9.73 0.68 3.90
N ASP A 39 8.86 1.61 4.28
CA ASP A 39 7.44 1.59 3.95
C ASP A 39 7.23 1.60 2.44
N ILE A 40 6.27 0.81 1.98
CA ILE A 40 5.88 0.70 0.58
C ILE A 40 4.54 1.39 0.42
N SER A 41 4.51 2.51 -0.31
CA SER A 41 3.25 3.15 -0.69
C SER A 41 2.67 2.44 -1.91
N GLY A 42 1.40 2.06 -1.83
CA GLY A 42 0.67 1.37 -2.89
C GLY A 42 -0.72 1.96 -3.10
N SER A 43 -1.24 1.80 -4.31
CA SER A 43 -2.65 2.03 -4.59
C SER A 43 -3.18 0.91 -5.51
N SER A 44 -4.49 0.89 -5.75
CA SER A 44 -5.07 -0.09 -6.69
C SER A 44 -4.60 0.14 -8.13
N ASP A 45 -4.94 -0.77 -9.04
CA ASP A 45 -4.74 -0.53 -10.47
C ASP A 45 -5.59 0.68 -10.95
N PRO A 46 -5.11 1.51 -11.89
CA PRO A 46 -5.86 2.63 -12.43
C PRO A 46 -7.25 2.25 -12.99
N SER A 47 -7.37 1.06 -13.58
CA SER A 47 -8.65 0.51 -14.08
C SER A 47 -9.66 0.32 -12.94
N PHE A 48 -9.17 0.18 -11.71
CA PHE A 48 -9.94 0.10 -10.48
C PHE A 48 -9.85 1.39 -9.65
N ARG A 49 -9.59 2.53 -10.30
CA ARG A 49 -9.48 3.88 -9.70
C ARG A 49 -8.35 4.05 -8.71
N GLY A 50 -7.26 3.31 -8.90
CA GLY A 50 -6.01 3.63 -8.25
C GLY A 50 -5.38 4.92 -8.77
N ILE A 51 -4.42 5.41 -8.00
CA ILE A 51 -3.66 6.62 -8.29
C ILE A 51 -2.37 6.18 -8.98
N ASN A 52 -2.06 6.77 -10.13
CA ASN A 52 -0.88 6.41 -10.91
C ASN A 52 0.10 7.61 -11.05
N PRO A 53 1.40 7.46 -10.72
CA PRO A 53 2.02 6.31 -10.08
C PRO A 53 2.04 6.45 -8.56
N VAL A 54 1.50 5.46 -7.83
CA VAL A 54 1.83 5.28 -6.40
C VAL A 54 2.73 4.06 -6.27
N ILE A 55 4.05 4.30 -6.43
CA ILE A 55 5.14 3.40 -6.03
C ILE A 55 6.35 4.25 -5.60
N VAL A 56 6.78 4.10 -4.35
CA VAL A 56 8.16 4.37 -3.88
C VAL A 56 8.39 3.56 -2.59
N PRO A 57 9.58 2.94 -2.36
CA PRO A 57 10.87 3.25 -2.94
C PRO A 57 11.49 2.16 -3.84
N LYS A 58 12.28 2.61 -4.82
CA LYS A 58 13.02 1.84 -5.84
C LYS A 58 14.14 0.92 -5.28
N THR A 59 14.17 0.64 -3.98
CA THR A 59 15.32 0.03 -3.29
C THR A 59 15.01 -1.26 -2.54
N CYS A 60 13.74 -1.67 -2.37
CA CYS A 60 13.43 -2.84 -1.53
C CYS A 60 13.80 -4.19 -2.19
N CYS A 61 13.77 -4.28 -3.53
CA CYS A 61 13.96 -5.54 -4.25
C CYS A 61 15.38 -5.77 -4.82
N LEU A 62 16.31 -4.82 -4.63
CA LEU A 62 17.69 -4.92 -5.12
C LEU A 62 18.68 -5.02 -3.95
N HIS A 63 18.57 -6.08 -3.15
CA HIS A 63 19.73 -6.60 -2.43
C HIS A 63 19.73 -8.12 -2.60
N ARG A 64 20.65 -8.58 -3.46
CA ARG A 64 21.13 -9.96 -3.49
C ARG A 64 21.85 -10.29 -2.19
#